data_AF-A0A2T0FNB6-F1
#
_entry.id   AF-A0A2T0FNB6-F1
#
_cell.length_a   1.000
_cell.length_b   1.000
_cell.length_c   1.000
_cell.angle_alpha   90.00
_cell.angle_beta   90.00
_cell.angle_gamma   90.00
#
_symmetry.space_group_name_H-M   'P 1'
#
loop_
_entity.id
_entity.type
_entity.pdbx_description
1 polymer ?
#
loop_
_entity_poly.entity_id
_entity_poly.type
_entity_poly.pdbx_seq_one_letter_code
_entity_poly.pdbx_strand_id
1 'polypeptide(L)'
;MSTFSWSRAGDAAQSTVAGTGSQSQKALDSKPMVPILDQMARVREAWDPTSANCAFQHYFYNRVPSEQAQMYAMPPGQDQAKWEKALAERPDATCVPVLAVGFDDLQIRLNQQNQQINAYRVRMHELNEKLNELSNRHDLHTSVKLLEMKERQLTLARKTLALIVKLEVLTNRGWTLTPDEELYRQKLKELLKRAEDPAVFGSLNEVGARIKAMNQTSKPSEKQPLDWDRDSEQLESVVRVLAAHQTGIKFLAKLVSEDSAQVDAVLKRSSDEPKKELN
;
A
#
# COMPACT_ATOMS: atom_id res chain seq x y z
N MET A 1 -19.85 12.77 -6.44
CA MET A 1 -20.70 13.73 -7.18
C MET A 1 -19.97 14.12 -8.44
N SER A 2 -20.28 13.48 -9.57
CA SER A 2 -19.62 13.74 -10.85
C SER A 2 -20.59 14.47 -11.76
N THR A 3 -20.20 15.67 -12.18
CA THR A 3 -20.97 16.58 -13.03
C THR A 3 -20.76 16.24 -14.50
N PHE A 4 -21.84 15.89 -15.20
CA PHE A 4 -21.85 15.79 -16.66
C PHE A 4 -22.03 17.18 -17.27
N SER A 5 -21.09 17.61 -18.12
CA SER A 5 -21.18 18.85 -18.90
C SER A 5 -21.68 18.54 -20.32
N TRP A 6 -22.57 19.38 -20.84
CA TRP A 6 -22.93 19.42 -22.26
C TRP A 6 -22.23 20.62 -22.89
N SER A 7 -21.36 20.37 -23.86
CA SER A 7 -20.70 21.45 -24.60
C SER A 7 -21.60 21.89 -25.76
N ARG A 8 -21.96 23.17 -25.72
CA ARG A 8 -22.80 23.89 -26.67
C ARG A 8 -21.90 24.39 -27.80
N ALA A 9 -22.04 23.82 -28.99
CA ALA A 9 -21.38 24.34 -30.19
C ALA A 9 -22.13 25.60 -30.68
N GLY A 10 -21.50 26.75 -30.49
CA GLY A 10 -21.80 27.96 -31.26
C GLY A 10 -20.49 28.46 -31.83
N ASP A 11 -20.39 28.53 -33.15
CA ASP A 11 -19.72 29.64 -33.80
C ASP A 11 -20.19 29.75 -35.25
N ALA A 12 -20.48 30.99 -35.63
CA ALA A 12 -20.96 31.39 -36.94
C ALA A 12 -19.99 32.42 -37.54
N ALA A 13 -20.01 32.44 -38.87
CA ALA A 13 -19.53 33.48 -39.78
C ALA A 13 -18.06 33.43 -40.23
N GLN A 14 -17.87 33.12 -41.52
CA GLN A 14 -17.43 34.14 -42.47
C GLN A 14 -17.92 33.80 -43.89
N SER A 15 -18.38 34.85 -44.57
CA SER A 15 -18.93 34.87 -45.92
C SER A 15 -17.87 35.31 -46.93
N THR A 16 -17.79 34.66 -48.10
CA THR A 16 -17.31 35.25 -49.35
C THR A 16 -18.08 34.69 -50.55
N VAL A 17 -18.28 35.57 -51.53
CA VAL A 17 -19.21 35.50 -52.66
C VAL A 17 -18.48 35.06 -53.94
N ALA A 18 -19.10 34.20 -54.75
CA ALA A 18 -19.01 34.21 -56.22
C ALA A 18 -20.13 33.35 -56.85
N GLY A 19 -20.82 33.90 -57.87
CA GLY A 19 -21.87 33.22 -58.65
C GLY A 19 -21.35 32.00 -59.41
N THR A 20 -22.18 31.05 -59.85
CA THR A 20 -23.07 31.18 -61.02
C THR A 20 -24.09 30.03 -60.99
N GLY A 21 -25.29 30.25 -61.53
CA GLY A 21 -26.48 29.41 -61.28
C GLY A 21 -26.45 27.98 -61.81
N SER A 22 -27.15 27.10 -61.08
CA SER A 22 -28.00 26.05 -61.65
C SER A 22 -29.12 25.78 -60.66
N GLN A 23 -30.35 25.91 -61.14
CA GLN A 23 -31.58 25.69 -60.41
C GLN A 23 -31.75 24.18 -60.20
N SER A 24 -31.79 23.72 -58.95
CA SER A 24 -32.36 22.42 -58.58
C SER A 24 -32.92 22.52 -57.17
N GLN A 25 -34.14 22.01 -57.07
CA GLN A 25 -35.10 22.28 -56.01
C GLN A 25 -34.60 21.78 -54.64
N LYS A 26 -34.75 22.63 -53.62
CA LYS A 26 -34.74 22.21 -52.21
C LYS A 26 -35.90 21.22 -52.00
N ALA A 27 -35.58 19.94 -51.95
CA ALA A 27 -36.47 18.95 -51.35
C ALA A 27 -36.50 19.21 -49.83
N LEU A 28 -37.69 19.52 -49.32
CA LEU A 28 -37.98 19.54 -47.90
C LEU A 28 -37.64 18.15 -47.32
N ASP A 29 -36.85 18.15 -46.25
CA ASP A 29 -36.54 17.00 -45.42
C ASP A 29 -37.83 16.46 -44.79
N SER A 30 -38.55 15.65 -45.57
CA SER A 30 -39.71 14.89 -45.10
C SER A 30 -39.18 13.55 -44.61
N LYS A 31 -38.93 13.49 -43.30
CA LYS A 31 -38.75 12.22 -42.60
C LYS A 31 -39.91 11.30 -43.02
N PRO A 32 -39.66 10.12 -43.60
CA PRO A 32 -40.72 9.29 -44.16
C PRO A 32 -41.74 9.00 -43.05
N MET A 33 -42.98 9.42 -43.26
CA MET A 33 -44.11 9.19 -42.36
C MET A 33 -44.37 7.68 -42.34
N VAL A 34 -43.71 6.98 -41.41
CA VAL A 34 -43.98 5.57 -41.12
C VAL A 34 -45.44 5.47 -40.68
N PRO A 35 -46.26 4.59 -41.28
CA PRO A 35 -47.67 4.46 -40.92
C PRO A 35 -47.80 4.20 -39.41
N ILE A 36 -48.80 4.82 -38.76
CA ILE A 36 -48.97 4.79 -37.29
C ILE A 36 -48.96 3.36 -36.74
N LEU A 37 -49.51 2.40 -37.48
CA LEU A 37 -49.51 0.99 -37.13
C LEU A 37 -48.09 0.39 -37.02
N ASP A 38 -47.19 0.79 -37.91
CA ASP A 38 -45.80 0.36 -37.92
C ASP A 38 -44.98 1.06 -36.82
N GLN A 39 -45.35 2.30 -36.45
CA GLN A 39 -44.80 2.95 -35.26
C GLN A 39 -45.23 2.26 -33.96
N MET A 40 -46.50 1.85 -33.85
CA MET A 40 -47.00 1.10 -32.70
C MET A 40 -46.37 -0.30 -32.62
N ALA A 41 -46.18 -0.98 -33.76
CA ALA A 41 -45.47 -2.24 -33.84
C ALA A 41 -44.01 -2.08 -33.38
N ARG A 42 -43.33 -1.01 -33.81
CA ARG A 42 -41.96 -0.71 -33.39
C ARG A 42 -41.83 -0.42 -31.90
N VAL A 43 -42.78 0.32 -31.31
CA VAL A 43 -42.80 0.55 -29.87
C VAL A 43 -43.03 -0.78 -29.15
N ARG A 44 -43.97 -1.60 -29.61
CA ARG A 44 -44.18 -2.94 -29.02
C ARG A 44 -42.90 -3.79 -29.08
N GLU A 45 -42.29 -3.89 -30.25
CA GLU A 45 -41.04 -4.64 -30.46
C GLU A 45 -39.89 -4.09 -29.60
N ALA A 46 -39.79 -2.77 -29.43
CA ALA A 46 -38.74 -2.14 -28.62
C ALA A 46 -38.82 -2.51 -27.13
N TRP A 47 -40.01 -2.86 -26.63
CA TRP A 47 -40.25 -3.26 -25.24
C TRP A 47 -40.31 -4.78 -25.04
N ASP A 48 -40.41 -5.57 -26.12
CA ASP A 48 -40.42 -7.02 -26.06
C ASP A 48 -38.98 -7.57 -25.94
N PRO A 49 -38.60 -8.25 -24.83
CA PRO A 49 -37.24 -8.75 -24.61
C PRO A 49 -36.87 -9.92 -25.53
N THR A 50 -37.86 -10.58 -26.13
CA THR A 50 -37.66 -11.66 -27.10
C THR A 50 -37.47 -11.17 -28.53
N SER A 51 -37.70 -9.87 -28.79
CA SER A 51 -37.56 -9.30 -30.13
C SER A 51 -36.10 -8.94 -30.42
N ALA A 52 -35.65 -9.14 -31.66
CA ALA A 52 -34.29 -8.78 -32.07
C ALA A 52 -34.03 -7.26 -32.01
N ASN A 53 -35.09 -6.45 -32.08
CA ASN A 53 -35.05 -4.99 -32.10
C ASN A 53 -35.33 -4.33 -30.74
N CYS A 54 -35.25 -5.09 -29.64
CA CYS A 54 -35.43 -4.55 -28.30
C CYS A 54 -34.49 -3.36 -28.04
N ALA A 55 -35.03 -2.25 -27.52
CA ALA A 55 -34.26 -1.04 -27.25
C ALA A 55 -33.34 -1.20 -26.04
N PHE A 56 -33.64 -2.12 -25.13
CA PHE A 56 -32.92 -2.35 -23.87
C PHE A 56 -31.80 -3.39 -24.01
N GLN A 57 -30.96 -3.24 -25.03
CA GLN A 57 -29.80 -4.11 -25.26
C GLN A 57 -28.51 -3.38 -24.84
N HIS A 58 -27.75 -3.96 -23.92
CA HIS A 58 -26.45 -3.44 -23.53
C HIS A 58 -25.42 -4.55 -23.32
N TYR A 59 -24.20 -4.33 -23.80
CA TYR A 59 -23.09 -5.26 -23.60
C TYR A 59 -22.34 -4.92 -22.32
N PHE A 60 -22.21 -5.91 -21.45
CA PHE A 60 -21.39 -5.81 -20.26
C PHE A 60 -20.22 -6.75 -20.34
N TYR A 61 -19.13 -6.42 -19.64
CA TYR A 61 -17.92 -7.21 -19.65
C TYR A 61 -17.83 -8.07 -18.38
N ASN A 62 -17.67 -9.38 -18.54
CA ASN A 62 -17.34 -10.28 -17.44
C ASN A 62 -15.86 -10.68 -17.51
N ARG A 63 -15.19 -10.76 -16.37
CA ARG A 63 -13.77 -11.13 -16.31
C ARG A 63 -13.65 -12.65 -16.21
N VAL A 64 -12.88 -13.23 -17.13
CA VAL A 64 -12.67 -14.68 -17.24
C VAL A 64 -11.17 -14.97 -17.22
N PRO A 65 -10.72 -16.12 -16.67
CA PRO A 65 -9.33 -16.55 -16.82
C PRO A 65 -8.90 -16.58 -18.30
N SER A 66 -7.65 -16.17 -18.56
CA SER A 66 -7.13 -16.00 -19.94
C SER A 66 -7.26 -17.26 -20.81
N GLU A 67 -7.13 -18.44 -20.21
CA GLU A 67 -7.24 -19.74 -20.90
C GLU A 67 -8.66 -20.04 -21.37
N GLN A 68 -9.67 -19.55 -20.63
CA GLN A 68 -11.08 -19.80 -20.92
C GLN A 68 -11.68 -18.69 -21.80
N ALA A 69 -11.04 -17.52 -21.88
CA ALA A 69 -11.54 -16.40 -22.68
C ALA A 69 -11.69 -16.74 -24.18
N GLN A 70 -10.84 -17.63 -24.71
CA GLN A 70 -10.90 -18.09 -26.10
C GLN A 70 -12.04 -19.08 -26.37
N MET A 71 -12.61 -19.70 -25.33
CA MET A 71 -13.69 -20.68 -25.45
C MET A 71 -15.07 -20.02 -25.62
N TYR A 72 -15.19 -18.73 -25.27
CA TYR A 72 -16.45 -18.01 -25.41
C TYR A 72 -16.63 -17.46 -26.82
N ALA A 73 -17.59 -18.03 -27.54
CA ALA A 73 -18.04 -17.55 -28.84
C ALA A 73 -19.35 -16.75 -28.73
N MET A 74 -19.74 -16.10 -29.82
CA MET A 74 -20.99 -15.35 -29.91
C MET A 74 -22.20 -16.26 -29.59
N PRO A 75 -23.10 -15.86 -28.68
CA PRO A 75 -24.34 -16.57 -28.43
C PRO A 75 -25.27 -16.56 -29.65
N PRO A 76 -26.08 -17.62 -29.87
CA PRO A 76 -26.99 -17.69 -31.01
C PRO A 76 -28.07 -16.59 -30.91
N GLY A 77 -28.33 -15.88 -32.02
CA GLY A 77 -29.38 -14.86 -32.11
C GLY A 77 -28.94 -13.41 -31.88
N GLN A 78 -27.63 -13.13 -31.80
CA GLN A 78 -27.10 -11.76 -31.68
C GLN A 78 -26.64 -11.19 -33.02
N ASP A 79 -26.73 -9.86 -33.15
CA ASP A 79 -26.20 -9.13 -34.30
C ASP A 79 -24.66 -9.17 -34.30
N GLN A 80 -24.09 -9.76 -35.35
CA GLN A 80 -22.64 -9.88 -35.54
C GLN A 80 -21.92 -8.52 -35.43
N ALA A 81 -22.49 -7.47 -36.02
CA ALA A 81 -21.90 -6.13 -36.01
C ALA A 81 -21.83 -5.51 -34.60
N LYS A 82 -22.85 -5.75 -33.76
CA LYS A 82 -22.87 -5.24 -32.38
C LYS A 82 -21.90 -6.01 -31.50
N TRP A 83 -21.78 -7.33 -31.71
CA TRP A 83 -20.83 -8.19 -31.02
C TRP A 83 -19.37 -7.80 -31.31
N GLU A 84 -19.01 -7.61 -32.58
CA GLU A 84 -17.67 -7.18 -32.98
C GLU A 84 -17.30 -5.81 -32.42
N LYS A 85 -18.27 -4.88 -32.40
CA LYS A 85 -18.08 -3.57 -31.75
C LYS A 85 -17.82 -3.72 -30.25
N ALA A 86 -18.58 -4.57 -29.56
CA ALA A 86 -18.37 -4.83 -28.14
C ALA A 86 -17.01 -5.48 -27.84
N LEU A 87 -16.51 -6.35 -28.73
CA LEU A 87 -15.16 -6.91 -28.63
C LEU A 87 -14.07 -5.85 -28.84
N ALA A 88 -14.28 -4.90 -29.75
CA ALA A 88 -13.34 -3.80 -30.01
C ALA A 88 -13.28 -2.78 -28.85
N GLU A 89 -14.42 -2.49 -28.21
CA GLU A 89 -14.52 -1.56 -27.08
C GLU A 89 -14.12 -2.17 -25.73
N ARG A 90 -13.59 -3.40 -25.73
CA ARG A 90 -13.27 -4.14 -24.51
C ARG A 90 -12.06 -3.52 -23.77
N PRO A 91 -12.13 -3.34 -22.43
CA PRO A 91 -11.04 -2.74 -21.65
C PRO A 91 -9.80 -3.63 -21.51
N ASP A 92 -9.98 -4.95 -21.38
CA ASP A 92 -8.89 -5.92 -21.16
C ASP A 92 -9.11 -7.20 -21.98
N ALA A 93 -8.05 -7.83 -22.47
CA ALA A 93 -8.12 -9.08 -23.24
C ALA A 93 -8.76 -10.28 -22.49
N THR A 94 -8.83 -10.19 -21.15
CA THR A 94 -9.43 -11.20 -20.26
C THR A 94 -10.94 -11.02 -20.04
N CYS A 95 -11.51 -9.92 -20.54
CA CYS A 95 -12.93 -9.65 -20.43
C CYS A 95 -13.70 -10.28 -21.59
N VAL A 96 -14.92 -10.77 -21.37
CA VAL A 96 -15.79 -11.30 -22.43
C VAL A 96 -17.08 -10.49 -22.42
N PRO A 97 -17.54 -9.98 -23.58
CA PRO A 97 -18.82 -9.28 -23.65
C PRO A 97 -19.98 -10.26 -23.45
N VAL A 98 -20.95 -9.83 -22.65
CA VAL A 98 -22.20 -10.55 -22.35
C VAL A 98 -23.33 -9.57 -22.61
N LEU A 99 -24.26 -9.95 -23.48
CA LEU A 99 -25.46 -9.17 -23.75
C LEU A 99 -26.42 -9.30 -22.57
N ALA A 100 -26.94 -8.18 -22.10
CA ALA A 100 -28.10 -8.15 -21.23
C ALA A 100 -29.27 -7.51 -22.00
N VAL A 101 -30.42 -8.19 -21.97
CA VAL A 101 -31.67 -7.74 -22.60
C VAL A 101 -32.71 -7.45 -21.53
N GLY A 102 -33.18 -6.21 -21.47
CA GLY A 102 -34.23 -5.80 -20.54
C GLY A 102 -33.79 -5.76 -19.07
N PHE A 103 -34.78 -5.66 -18.17
CA PHE A 103 -34.55 -5.50 -16.74
C PHE A 103 -34.33 -6.82 -15.99
N ASP A 104 -34.82 -7.94 -16.51
CA ASP A 104 -34.67 -9.25 -15.89
C ASP A 104 -33.20 -9.69 -15.84
N ASP A 105 -32.47 -9.51 -16.95
CA ASP A 105 -31.03 -9.79 -17.02
C ASP A 105 -30.22 -8.87 -16.08
N LEU A 106 -30.64 -7.61 -15.93
CA LEU A 106 -30.03 -6.68 -14.97
C LEU A 106 -30.26 -7.13 -13.53
N GLN A 107 -31.45 -7.64 -13.22
CA GLN A 107 -31.76 -8.18 -11.90
C GLN A 107 -30.91 -9.43 -11.59
N ILE A 108 -30.74 -10.34 -12.56
CA ILE A 108 -29.85 -11.50 -12.43
C ILE A 108 -28.42 -11.03 -12.13
N ARG A 109 -27.93 -10.03 -12.87
CA ARG A 109 -26.58 -9.48 -12.65
C ARG A 109 -26.44 -8.82 -11.29
N LEU A 110 -27.44 -8.05 -10.85
CA LEU A 110 -27.45 -7.42 -9.53
C LEU A 110 -27.37 -8.47 -8.43
N ASN A 111 -28.12 -9.57 -8.56
CA ASN A 111 -28.05 -10.69 -7.63
C ASN A 111 -26.66 -11.34 -7.60
N GLN A 112 -26.03 -11.56 -8.75
CA GLN A 112 -24.67 -12.07 -8.83
C GLN A 112 -23.66 -11.11 -8.18
N GLN A 113 -23.79 -9.80 -8.42
CA GLN A 113 -22.93 -8.79 -7.79
C GLN A 113 -23.10 -8.77 -6.27
N ASN A 114 -24.33 -8.86 -5.76
CA ASN A 114 -24.60 -8.93 -4.32
C ASN A 114 -23.98 -10.19 -3.69
N GLN A 115 -24.10 -11.35 -4.34
CA GLN A 115 -23.45 -12.57 -3.89
C GLN A 115 -21.93 -12.42 -3.85
N GLN A 116 -21.34 -11.81 -4.89
CA GLN A 116 -19.90 -11.60 -4.95
C GLN A 116 -19.40 -10.59 -3.90
N ILE A 117 -20.14 -9.52 -3.64
CA ILE A 117 -19.85 -8.56 -2.57
C ILE A 117 -19.87 -9.26 -1.21
N ASN A 118 -20.84 -10.13 -0.96
CA ASN A 118 -20.91 -10.90 0.28
C ASN A 118 -19.71 -11.86 0.41
N ALA A 119 -19.31 -12.55 -0.66
CA ALA A 119 -18.11 -13.38 -0.67
C ALA A 119 -16.83 -12.55 -0.37
N TYR A 120 -16.71 -11.35 -0.95
CA TYR A 120 -15.60 -10.45 -0.63
C TYR A 120 -15.60 -10.00 0.83
N ARG A 121 -16.77 -9.66 1.39
CA ARG A 121 -16.88 -9.29 2.81
C ARG A 121 -16.40 -10.40 3.73
N VAL A 122 -16.85 -11.64 3.50
CA VAL A 122 -16.40 -12.81 4.27
C VAL A 122 -14.89 -12.97 4.19
N ARG A 123 -14.31 -12.93 2.98
CA ARG A 123 -12.87 -13.05 2.79
C ARG A 123 -12.08 -11.92 3.46
N MET A 124 -12.60 -10.69 3.44
CA MET A 124 -11.98 -9.55 4.12
C MET A 124 -12.05 -9.70 5.64
N HIS A 125 -13.15 -10.23 6.18
CA HIS A 125 -13.25 -10.56 7.60
C HIS A 125 -12.24 -11.64 8.00
N GLU A 126 -12.10 -12.72 7.22
CA GLU A 126 -11.09 -13.75 7.46
C GLU A 126 -9.65 -13.20 7.44
N LEU A 127 -9.34 -12.30 6.51
CA LEU A 127 -8.03 -11.65 6.45
C LEU A 127 -7.78 -10.77 7.67
N ASN A 128 -8.80 -10.02 8.11
CA ASN A 128 -8.71 -9.18 9.29
C ASN A 128 -8.52 -10.05 10.56
N GLU A 129 -9.27 -11.15 10.68
CA GLU A 129 -9.12 -12.09 11.79
C GLU A 129 -7.71 -12.69 11.84
N LYS A 130 -7.18 -13.14 10.71
CA LYS A 130 -5.79 -13.65 10.61
C LYS A 130 -4.76 -12.58 10.98
N LEU A 131 -4.97 -11.33 10.58
CA LEU A 131 -4.08 -10.22 10.93
C LEU A 131 -4.12 -9.94 12.44
N ASN A 132 -5.31 -9.95 13.05
CA ASN A 132 -5.48 -9.78 14.48
C ASN A 132 -4.84 -10.94 15.27
N GLU A 133 -5.00 -12.19 14.80
CA GLU A 133 -4.34 -13.34 15.38
C GLU A 133 -2.82 -13.21 15.32
N LEU A 134 -2.27 -12.79 14.17
CA LEU A 134 -0.84 -12.56 14.00
C LEU A 134 -0.33 -11.46 14.92
N SER A 135 -1.05 -10.34 15.03
CA SER A 135 -0.71 -9.23 15.93
C SER A 135 -0.70 -9.70 17.38
N ASN A 136 -1.78 -10.37 17.83
CA ASN A 136 -1.89 -10.90 19.18
C ASN A 136 -0.76 -11.89 19.49
N ARG A 137 -0.42 -12.76 18.55
CA ARG A 137 0.71 -13.69 18.68
C ARG A 137 2.04 -12.96 18.79
N HIS A 138 2.25 -11.91 18.00
CA HIS A 138 3.46 -11.11 18.06
C HIS A 138 3.61 -10.44 19.43
N ASP A 139 2.54 -9.77 19.88
CA ASP A 139 2.54 -8.96 21.10
C ASP A 139 2.66 -9.81 22.36
N LEU A 140 1.86 -10.88 22.48
CA LEU A 140 1.80 -11.69 23.69
C LEU A 140 2.91 -12.74 23.76
N HIS A 141 3.30 -13.31 22.61
CA HIS A 141 4.20 -14.47 22.60
C HIS A 141 5.59 -14.13 22.10
N THR A 142 5.70 -13.58 20.89
CA THR A 142 7.01 -13.37 20.26
C THR A 142 7.80 -12.31 20.98
N SER A 143 7.18 -11.18 21.33
CA SER A 143 7.84 -10.07 22.02
C SER A 143 8.34 -10.48 23.42
N VAL A 144 7.52 -11.19 24.19
CA VAL A 144 7.90 -11.70 25.52
C VAL A 144 9.05 -12.70 25.42
N LYS A 145 8.94 -13.69 24.52
CA LYS A 145 10.02 -14.66 24.31
C LYS A 145 11.30 -14.01 23.83
N LEU A 146 11.22 -12.98 22.98
CA LEU A 146 12.39 -12.27 22.50
C LEU A 146 13.13 -11.59 23.66
N LEU A 147 12.40 -10.97 24.60
CA LEU A 147 13.00 -10.39 25.80
C LEU A 147 13.62 -11.47 26.70
N GLU A 148 12.91 -12.57 26.95
CA GLU A 148 13.44 -13.69 27.75
C GLU A 148 14.73 -14.27 27.13
N MET A 149 14.76 -14.46 25.81
CA MET A 149 15.94 -14.97 25.12
C MET A 149 17.11 -14.00 25.18
N LYS A 150 16.86 -12.69 25.11
CA LYS A 150 17.91 -11.66 25.30
C LYS A 150 18.48 -11.69 26.71
N GLU A 151 17.63 -11.79 27.73
CA GLU A 151 18.08 -11.92 29.12
C GLU A 151 18.89 -13.21 29.31
N ARG A 152 18.39 -14.32 28.79
CA ARG A 152 19.10 -15.60 28.82
C ARG A 152 20.46 -15.52 28.12
N GLN A 153 20.53 -14.89 26.94
CA GLN A 153 21.78 -14.66 26.23
C GLN A 153 22.78 -13.87 27.08
N LEU A 154 22.33 -12.79 27.74
CA LEU A 154 23.18 -11.98 28.62
C LEU A 154 23.69 -12.81 29.81
N THR A 155 22.82 -13.58 30.47
CA THR A 155 23.25 -14.43 31.59
C THR A 155 24.26 -15.50 31.17
N LEU A 156 24.06 -16.12 30.00
CA LEU A 156 25.01 -17.08 29.45
C LEU A 156 26.32 -16.41 29.08
N ALA A 157 26.30 -15.27 28.41
CA ALA A 157 27.49 -14.49 28.07
C ALA A 157 28.30 -14.09 29.33
N ARG A 158 27.61 -13.72 30.42
CA ARG A 158 28.28 -13.45 31.70
C ARG A 158 28.90 -14.71 32.31
N LYS A 159 28.20 -15.85 32.25
CA LYS A 159 28.72 -17.13 32.76
C LYS A 159 29.92 -17.62 31.95
N THR A 160 29.86 -17.53 30.63
CA THR A 160 30.98 -17.90 29.75
C THR A 160 32.17 -17.00 29.98
N LEU A 161 31.99 -15.68 30.08
CA LEU A 161 33.06 -14.75 30.43
C LEU A 161 33.68 -15.11 31.79
N ALA A 162 32.87 -15.35 32.81
CA ALA A 162 33.36 -15.73 34.14
C ALA A 162 34.16 -17.06 34.13
N LEU A 163 33.76 -18.02 33.30
CA LEU A 163 34.51 -19.27 33.11
C LEU A 163 35.82 -19.03 32.36
N ILE A 164 35.83 -18.21 31.31
CA ILE A 164 37.03 -17.84 30.56
C ILE A 164 38.03 -17.17 31.50
N VAL A 165 37.59 -16.23 32.34
CA VAL A 165 38.46 -15.57 33.33
C VAL A 165 39.05 -16.59 34.31
N LYS A 166 38.25 -17.52 34.82
CA LYS A 166 38.75 -18.57 35.72
C LYS A 166 39.74 -19.51 35.02
N LEU A 167 39.46 -19.87 33.78
CA LEU A 167 40.34 -20.71 32.97
C LEU A 167 41.69 -20.01 32.79
N GLU A 168 41.68 -18.74 32.35
CA GLU A 168 42.88 -17.95 32.10
C GLU A 168 43.74 -17.77 33.35
N VAL A 169 43.10 -17.51 34.50
CA VAL A 169 43.81 -17.40 35.80
C VAL A 169 44.45 -18.74 36.20
N LEU A 170 43.82 -19.86 35.88
CA LEU A 170 44.37 -21.19 36.21
C LEU A 170 45.49 -21.59 35.25
N THR A 171 45.36 -21.32 33.96
CA THR A 171 46.39 -21.63 32.95
C THR A 171 47.64 -20.76 33.15
N ASN A 172 47.45 -19.48 33.43
CA ASN A 172 48.55 -18.52 33.54
C ASN A 172 49.10 -18.42 34.96
N ARG A 173 48.71 -19.34 35.86
CA ARG A 173 49.18 -19.34 37.23
C ARG A 173 50.69 -19.61 37.29
N GLY A 174 51.45 -18.61 37.72
CA GLY A 174 52.92 -18.69 37.82
C GLY A 174 53.69 -18.15 36.61
N TRP A 175 52.97 -17.66 35.58
CA TRP A 175 53.57 -16.91 34.49
C TRP A 175 53.61 -15.42 34.85
N THR A 176 54.61 -14.70 34.32
CA THR A 176 54.68 -13.24 34.45
C THR A 176 53.66 -12.58 33.53
N LEU A 177 53.14 -11.43 33.95
CA LEU A 177 52.17 -10.65 33.17
C LEU A 177 52.72 -10.35 31.77
N THR A 178 51.95 -10.69 30.74
CA THR A 178 52.32 -10.38 29.34
C THR A 178 52.12 -8.89 29.05
N PRO A 179 52.86 -8.30 28.09
CA PRO A 179 52.69 -6.88 27.74
C PRO A 179 51.28 -6.57 27.23
N ASP A 180 50.63 -7.50 26.53
CA ASP A 180 49.25 -7.33 26.06
C ASP A 180 48.24 -7.31 27.23
N GLU A 181 48.45 -8.14 28.25
CA GLU A 181 47.61 -8.17 29.45
C GLU A 181 47.74 -6.87 30.27
N GLU A 182 48.94 -6.29 30.32
CA GLU A 182 49.16 -4.98 30.94
C GLU A 182 48.37 -3.87 30.23
N LEU A 183 48.27 -3.90 28.90
CA LEU A 183 47.43 -2.97 28.15
C LEU A 183 45.94 -3.14 28.49
N TYR A 184 45.43 -4.37 28.57
CA TYR A 184 44.04 -4.62 28.97
C TYR A 184 43.77 -4.17 30.42
N ARG A 185 44.73 -4.39 31.33
CA ARG A 185 44.64 -3.93 32.72
C ARG A 185 44.53 -2.42 32.81
N GLN A 186 45.33 -1.68 32.04
CA GLN A 186 45.27 -0.22 32.00
C GLN A 186 43.91 0.27 31.52
N LYS A 187 43.39 -0.30 30.41
CA LYS A 187 42.05 0.02 29.90
C LYS A 187 40.95 -0.26 30.93
N LEU A 188 41.00 -1.41 31.61
CA LEU A 188 40.02 -1.75 32.65
C LEU A 188 40.08 -0.79 33.84
N LYS A 189 41.28 -0.35 34.25
CA LYS A 189 41.43 0.66 35.30
C LYS A 189 40.87 2.02 34.90
N GLU A 190 41.09 2.43 33.66
CA GLU A 190 40.53 3.67 33.12
C GLU A 190 38.98 3.61 33.10
N LEU A 191 38.42 2.50 32.62
CA LEU A 191 36.98 2.27 32.61
C LEU A 191 36.39 2.22 34.03
N LEU A 192 37.06 1.54 34.97
CA LEU A 192 36.65 1.50 36.38
C LEU A 192 36.63 2.91 36.97
N LYS A 193 37.70 3.67 36.79
CA LYS A 193 37.78 5.06 37.28
C LYS A 193 36.63 5.91 36.72
N ARG A 194 36.35 5.79 35.42
CA ARG A 194 35.23 6.51 34.78
C ARG A 194 33.86 6.07 35.30
N ALA A 195 33.70 4.78 35.61
CA ALA A 195 32.45 4.24 36.15
C ALA A 195 32.24 4.62 37.63
N GLU A 196 33.33 4.74 38.40
CA GLU A 196 33.31 5.12 39.82
C GLU A 196 33.28 6.65 40.04
N ASP A 197 33.37 7.45 38.99
CA ASP A 197 33.34 8.91 39.07
C ASP A 197 32.06 9.41 39.80
N PRO A 198 32.18 9.99 41.01
CA PRO A 198 31.02 10.41 41.80
C PRO A 198 30.19 11.51 41.14
N ALA A 199 30.80 12.29 40.24
CA ALA A 199 30.13 13.30 39.45
C ALA A 199 29.07 12.70 38.50
N VAL A 200 29.34 11.50 37.94
CA VAL A 200 28.39 10.79 37.07
C VAL A 200 27.18 10.33 37.88
N PHE A 201 27.39 9.75 39.06
CA PHE A 201 26.31 9.37 39.98
C PHE A 201 25.51 10.57 40.47
N GLY A 202 26.18 11.70 40.76
CA GLY A 202 25.52 12.96 41.14
C GLY A 202 24.59 13.49 40.04
N SER A 203 25.08 13.53 38.80
CA SER A 203 24.28 13.90 37.64
C SER A 203 23.09 12.96 37.41
N LEU A 204 23.29 11.65 37.59
CA LEU A 204 22.22 10.65 37.47
C LEU A 204 21.11 10.87 38.50
N ASN A 205 21.49 11.18 39.74
CA ASN A 205 20.55 11.51 40.81
C ASN A 205 19.84 12.85 40.55
N GLU A 206 20.53 13.86 40.01
CA GLU A 206 19.93 15.13 39.62
C GLU A 206 18.89 14.94 38.50
N VAL A 207 19.24 14.19 37.45
CA VAL A 207 18.32 13.84 36.36
C VAL A 207 17.12 13.06 36.91
N GLY A 208 17.36 12.09 37.79
CA GLY A 208 16.29 11.35 38.46
C GLY A 208 15.37 12.24 39.30
N ALA A 209 15.92 13.21 40.02
CA ALA A 209 15.16 14.20 40.78
C ALA A 209 14.38 15.15 39.87
N ARG A 210 14.98 15.60 38.76
CA ARG A 210 14.34 16.46 37.76
C ARG A 210 13.18 15.75 37.07
N ILE A 211 13.34 14.48 36.70
CA ILE A 211 12.26 13.66 36.13
C ILE A 211 11.12 13.50 37.14
N LYS A 212 11.44 13.20 38.42
CA LYS A 212 10.42 13.14 39.48
C LYS A 212 9.70 14.48 39.66
N ALA A 213 10.42 15.59 39.67
CA ALA A 213 9.85 16.93 39.78
C ALA A 213 8.94 17.24 38.57
N MET A 214 9.41 16.96 37.35
CA MET A 214 8.64 17.14 36.12
C MET A 214 7.35 16.30 36.14
N ASN A 215 7.40 15.05 36.60
CA ASN A 215 6.23 14.19 36.72
C ASN A 215 5.25 14.66 37.80
N GLN A 216 5.75 15.30 38.87
CA GLN A 216 4.91 15.89 39.91
C GLN A 216 4.25 17.20 39.45
N THR A 217 4.96 18.04 38.69
CA THR A 217 4.40 19.25 38.06
C THR A 217 3.52 18.95 36.85
N SER A 218 3.73 17.80 36.22
CA SER A 218 2.93 17.27 35.11
C SER A 218 1.69 16.50 35.60
N LYS A 219 1.52 16.30 36.91
CA LYS A 219 0.18 15.98 37.44
C LYS A 219 -0.75 17.07 36.91
N PRO A 220 -1.84 16.70 36.23
CA PRO A 220 -2.56 17.64 35.38
C PRO A 220 -3.02 18.79 36.26
N SER A 221 -2.36 19.94 36.08
CA SER A 221 -2.99 21.22 36.36
C SER A 221 -4.34 21.15 35.66
N GLU A 222 -5.40 21.39 36.41
CA GLU A 222 -6.81 21.46 36.06
C GLU A 222 -7.06 22.48 34.93
N LYS A 223 -6.42 22.24 33.79
CA LYS A 223 -6.48 23.01 32.56
C LYS A 223 -7.26 22.17 31.60
N GLN A 224 -8.40 22.75 31.21
CA GLN A 224 -9.39 22.37 30.21
C GLN A 224 -9.20 20.99 29.56
N PRO A 225 -10.23 20.11 29.60
CA PRO A 225 -10.16 18.85 28.91
C PRO A 225 -9.79 19.11 27.45
N LEU A 226 -8.64 18.58 27.01
CA LEU A 226 -8.25 18.59 25.60
C LEU A 226 -9.37 17.93 24.82
N ASP A 227 -10.05 18.74 24.00
CA ASP A 227 -11.18 18.31 23.20
C ASP A 227 -10.65 17.67 21.91
N TRP A 228 -10.29 16.39 22.01
CA TRP A 228 -9.74 15.58 20.91
C TRP A 228 -10.65 15.51 19.69
N ASP A 229 -11.93 15.88 19.83
CA ASP A 229 -12.91 15.87 18.74
C ASP A 229 -12.73 17.09 17.80
N ARG A 230 -12.27 18.24 18.32
CA ARG A 230 -12.07 19.46 17.53
C ARG A 230 -10.78 19.43 16.70
N ASP A 231 -9.77 18.73 17.18
CA ASP A 231 -8.44 18.66 16.55
C ASP A 231 -8.27 17.39 15.68
N SER A 232 -9.31 16.58 15.49
CA SER A 232 -9.23 15.29 14.77
C SER A 232 -8.67 15.43 13.34
N GLU A 233 -9.11 16.43 12.57
CA GLU A 233 -8.59 16.66 11.22
C GLU A 233 -7.11 17.07 11.22
N GLN A 234 -6.70 17.88 12.20
CA GLN A 234 -5.31 18.27 12.37
C GLN A 234 -4.46 17.06 12.77
N LEU A 235 -4.97 16.21 13.65
CA LEU A 235 -4.31 14.99 14.09
C LEU A 235 -4.14 13.99 12.94
N GLU A 236 -5.14 13.82 12.08
CA GLU A 236 -5.03 13.00 10.88
C GLU A 236 -3.95 13.52 9.93
N SER A 237 -3.85 14.85 9.76
CA SER A 237 -2.79 15.45 8.94
C SER A 237 -1.40 15.17 9.52
N VAL A 238 -1.24 15.27 10.83
CA VAL A 238 0.02 14.98 11.53
C VAL A 238 0.35 13.49 11.41
N VAL A 239 -0.61 12.59 11.60
CA VAL A 239 -0.42 11.15 11.42
C VAL A 239 0.01 10.82 10.00
N ARG A 240 -0.60 11.45 8.98
CA ARG A 240 -0.22 11.25 7.58
C ARG A 240 1.21 11.73 7.32
N VAL A 241 1.58 12.91 7.81
CA VAL A 241 2.95 13.44 7.68
C VAL A 241 3.95 12.55 8.41
N LEU A 242 3.64 12.11 9.64
CA LEU A 242 4.49 11.21 10.40
C LEU A 242 4.64 9.83 9.73
N ALA A 243 3.58 9.29 9.13
CA ALA A 243 3.65 8.05 8.36
C ALA A 243 4.56 8.23 7.13
N ALA A 244 4.42 9.33 6.39
CA ALA A 244 5.30 9.66 5.27
C ALA A 244 6.76 9.79 5.74
N HIS A 245 7.02 10.53 6.81
CA HIS A 245 8.36 10.65 7.39
C HIS A 245 8.90 9.30 7.87
N GLN A 246 8.09 8.43 8.48
CA GLN A 246 8.53 7.11 8.90
C GLN A 246 8.94 6.26 7.69
N THR A 247 8.20 6.31 6.58
CA THR A 247 8.61 5.61 5.34
C THR A 247 9.91 6.19 4.76
N GLY A 248 10.05 7.52 4.75
CA GLY A 248 11.27 8.20 4.31
C GLY A 248 12.48 7.83 5.16
N ILE A 249 12.36 7.86 6.49
CA ILE A 249 13.43 7.47 7.41
C ILE A 249 13.78 5.99 7.26
N LYS A 250 12.80 5.09 7.08
CA LYS A 250 13.07 3.67 6.81
C LYS A 250 13.86 3.47 5.53
N PHE A 251 13.52 4.20 4.47
CA PHE A 251 14.24 4.14 3.21
C PHE A 251 15.66 4.68 3.35
N LEU A 252 15.84 5.85 3.97
CA LEU A 252 17.16 6.43 4.22
C LEU A 252 18.02 5.52 5.12
N ALA A 253 17.44 4.92 6.15
CA ALA A 253 18.16 3.98 7.01
C ALA A 253 18.60 2.73 6.22
N LYS A 254 17.76 2.22 5.33
CA LYS A 254 18.12 1.10 4.45
C LYS A 254 19.25 1.49 3.50
N LEU A 255 19.13 2.64 2.83
CA LEU A 255 20.15 3.14 1.91
C LEU A 255 21.49 3.34 2.63
N VAL A 256 21.48 4.01 3.78
CA VAL A 256 22.69 4.20 4.60
C VAL A 256 23.29 2.87 5.04
N SER A 257 22.46 1.87 5.39
CA SER A 257 22.97 0.55 5.75
C SER A 257 23.61 -0.17 4.55
N GLU A 258 23.01 -0.05 3.36
CA GLU A 258 23.54 -0.62 2.12
C GLU A 258 24.84 0.09 1.71
N ASP A 259 24.87 1.41 1.74
CA ASP A 259 26.04 2.23 1.44
C ASP A 259 27.18 1.95 2.44
N SER A 260 26.88 1.83 3.74
CA SER A 260 27.89 1.48 4.74
C SER A 260 28.48 0.08 4.48
N ALA A 261 27.66 -0.88 4.07
CA ALA A 261 28.14 -2.22 3.71
C ALA A 261 29.00 -2.20 2.43
N GLN A 262 28.65 -1.36 1.45
CA GLN A 262 29.46 -1.16 0.24
C GLN A 262 30.81 -0.51 0.57
N VAL A 263 30.82 0.54 1.40
CA VAL A 263 32.05 1.20 1.86
C VAL A 263 32.93 0.21 2.62
N ASP A 264 32.37 -0.60 3.52
CA ASP A 264 33.13 -1.63 4.24
C ASP A 264 33.71 -2.69 3.29
N ALA A 265 32.98 -3.06 2.23
CA ALA A 265 33.47 -3.97 1.21
C ALA A 265 34.62 -3.37 0.38
N VAL A 266 34.53 -2.08 0.02
CA VAL A 266 35.61 -1.35 -0.67
C VAL A 266 36.83 -1.19 0.24
N LEU A 267 36.63 -0.87 1.52
CA LEU A 267 37.70 -0.77 2.51
C LEU A 267 38.46 -2.09 2.62
N LYS A 268 37.74 -3.21 2.75
CA LYS A 268 38.35 -4.56 2.79
C LYS A 268 39.13 -4.88 1.51
N ARG A 269 38.57 -4.54 0.34
CA ARG A 269 39.26 -4.72 -0.93
C ARG A 269 40.54 -3.89 -1.01
N SER A 270 40.52 -2.65 -0.52
CA SER A 270 41.69 -1.77 -0.50
C SER A 270 42.76 -2.20 0.52
N SER A 271 42.38 -2.85 1.63
CA SER A 271 43.34 -3.42 2.59
C SER A 271 43.97 -4.73 2.10
N ASP A 272 43.28 -5.47 1.23
CA ASP A 272 43.76 -6.72 0.63
C ASP A 272 44.66 -6.50 -0.59
N GLU A 273 44.69 -5.30 -1.19
CA GLU A 273 45.70 -4.96 -2.19
C GLU A 273 47.05 -4.79 -1.48
N PRO A 274 48.02 -5.72 -1.66
CA PRO A 274 49.34 -5.54 -1.07
C PRO A 274 49.94 -4.29 -1.69
N LYS A 275 50.58 -3.46 -0.85
CA LYS A 275 51.42 -2.31 -1.21
C LYS A 275 52.41 -2.68 -2.33
N LYS A 276 51.94 -2.75 -3.56
CA LYS A 276 52.75 -2.70 -4.76
C LYS A 276 52.95 -1.22 -5.02
N GLU A 277 54.19 -0.89 -5.32
CA GLU A 277 54.68 0.43 -5.69
C GLU A 277 55.10 1.31 -4.51
N LEU A 278 56.32 1.01 -4.01
CA LEU A 278 57.37 2.00 -3.81
C LEU A 278 58.71 1.26 -4.00
N ASN A 279 59.19 1.21 -5.24
CA ASN A 279 60.59 0.98 -5.62
C ASN A 279 61.07 2.22 -6.37
#